data_AF-A0A350YZF1-F1
#
_entry.id   AF-A0A350YZF1-F1
#
_cell.length_a   1.000
_cell.length_b   1.000
_cell.length_c   1.000
_cell.angle_alpha   90.00
_cell.angle_beta   90.00
_cell.angle_gamma   90.00
#
_symmetry.space_group_name_H-M   'P 1'
#
loop_
_entity.id
_entity.type
_entity.pdbx_description
1 polymer ?
#
loop_
_entity_poly.entity_id
_entity_poly.type
_entity_poly.pdbx_seq_one_letter_code
_entity_poly.pdbx_strand_id
1 'polypeptide(L)' 'MKAMQLSHNNAHTGSLIFLAPFLSLVFISIILKEKIYITTPLGLILIISGIIWQRFYIKNR' A
#
# COMPACT_ATOMS: atom_id res chain seq x y z
N MET A 1 4.30 -19.35 6.55
CA MET A 1 5.00 -18.27 7.29
C MET A 1 6.54 -18.37 7.18
N LYS A 2 7.10 -18.72 6.00
CA LYS A 2 8.58 -18.84 5.80
C LYS A 2 9.21 -17.67 5.03
N ALA A 3 8.40 -16.84 4.38
CA ALA A 3 8.88 -15.71 3.57
C ALA A 3 9.34 -14.50 4.42
N MET A 4 8.84 -14.35 5.65
CA MET A 4 9.16 -13.22 6.53
C MET A 4 10.46 -13.41 7.34
N GLN A 5 11.00 -14.63 7.40
CA GLN A 5 12.15 -14.96 8.24
C GLN A 5 13.50 -14.78 7.54
N LEU A 6 13.52 -14.62 6.21
CA LEU A 6 14.76 -14.57 5.43
C LEU A 6 15.26 -13.16 5.09
N SER A 7 14.44 -12.12 5.26
CA SER A 7 14.82 -10.75 4.92
C SER A 7 15.45 -10.04 6.12
N HIS A 8 16.75 -10.20 6.26
CA HIS A 8 17.63 -9.45 7.19
C HIS A 8 17.68 -7.92 6.90
N ASN A 9 16.74 -7.40 6.10
CA ASN A 9 16.61 -5.97 5.78
C ASN A 9 15.13 -5.55 5.65
N ASN A 10 14.28 -5.99 6.59
CA ASN A 10 12.83 -5.76 6.69
C ASN A 10 12.36 -4.29 6.61
N ALA A 11 13.27 -3.31 6.54
CA ALA A 11 12.94 -1.90 6.36
C ALA A 11 12.68 -1.51 4.88
N HIS A 12 13.25 -2.23 3.90
CA HIS A 12 13.19 -1.84 2.49
C HIS A 12 12.10 -2.59 1.70
N THR A 13 11.91 -3.88 1.96
CA THR A 13 10.95 -4.72 1.21
C THR A 13 9.50 -4.53 1.68
N GLY A 14 9.27 -4.23 2.96
CA GLY A 14 7.93 -3.98 3.51
C GLY A 14 7.27 -2.71 2.97
N SER A 15 8.06 -1.69 2.63
CA SER A 15 7.57 -0.46 2.01
C SER A 15 7.11 -0.66 0.56
N LEU A 16 7.70 -1.60 -0.17
CA LEU A 16 7.36 -1.89 -1.56
C LEU A 16 5.94 -2.45 -1.73
N ILE A 17 5.45 -3.19 -0.73
CA ILE A 17 4.06 -3.68 -0.69
C ILE A 17 3.05 -2.52 -0.68
N PHE A 18 3.39 -1.39 -0.07
CA PHE A 18 2.53 -0.20 -0.10
C PHE A 18 2.52 0.50 -1.46
N LEU A 19 3.50 0.23 -2.33
CA LEU A 19 3.55 0.76 -3.69
C LEU A 19 2.69 -0.06 -4.67
N ALA A 20 2.39 -1.32 -4.34
CA ALA A 20 1.55 -2.20 -5.16
C ALA A 20 0.20 -1.57 -5.58
N PRO A 21 -0.61 -0.96 -4.69
CA PRO A 21 -1.85 -0.30 -5.10
C PRO A 21 -1.64 0.89 -6.06
N PHE A 22 -0.55 1.64 -5.92
CA PHE A 22 -0.22 2.75 -6.83
C PHE A 22 0.15 2.23 -8.22
N LEU A 23 1.02 1.22 -8.29
CA LEU A 23 1.36 0.57 -9.56
C LEU A 23 0.11 -0.03 -10.21
N SER A 24 -0.78 -0.63 -9.42
CA SER A 24 -2.04 -1.18 -9.93
C SER A 24 -2.91 -0.11 -10.60
N LEU A 25 -3.01 1.10 -10.04
CA LEU A 25 -3.75 2.21 -10.66
C LEU A 25 -3.11 2.69 -11.97
N VAL A 26 -1.78 2.80 -12.00
CA VAL A 26 -1.05 3.17 -13.23
C VAL A 26 -1.30 2.14 -14.32
N PHE A 27 -1.21 0.84 -14.01
CA PHE A 27 -1.48 -0.22 -14.98
C PHE A 27 -2.93 -0.24 -15.45
N ILE A 28 -3.93 -0.07 -14.57
CA ILE A 28 -5.34 0.01 -14.97
C ILE A 28 -5.57 1.22 -15.89
N SER A 29 -5.00 2.38 -15.57
CA SER A 29 -5.14 3.58 -16.40
C SER A 29 -4.51 3.44 -17.79
N ILE A 30 -3.36 2.76 -17.89
CA ILE A 30 -2.60 2.64 -19.14
C ILE A 30 -3.11 1.49 -20.01
N ILE A 31 -3.37 0.32 -19.40
CA ILE A 31 -3.69 -0.93 -20.12
C ILE A 31 -5.20 -1.02 -20.40
N LEU A 32 -6.04 -0.75 -19.41
CA LEU A 32 -7.51 -0.85 -19.55
C LEU A 32 -8.13 0.44 -20.11
N LYS A 33 -7.42 1.57 -20.05
CA LYS A 33 -7.90 2.92 -20.44
C LYS A 33 -9.23 3.31 -19.78
N GLU A 34 -9.57 2.66 -18.67
CA GLU A 34 -10.78 2.98 -17.92
C GLU A 34 -10.62 4.28 -17.15
N LYS A 35 -11.72 5.02 -17.03
CA LYS A 35 -11.76 6.21 -16.18
C LYS A 35 -11.62 5.77 -14.73
N ILE A 36 -10.48 6.09 -14.14
CA ILE A 36 -10.30 6.00 -12.69
C ILE A 36 -11.12 7.11 -12.05
N TYR A 37 -12.15 6.73 -11.30
CA TYR A 37 -12.94 7.66 -10.51
C TYR A 37 -12.12 8.20 -9.33
N ILE A 38 -12.39 9.44 -8.93
CA ILE A 38 -11.71 10.10 -7.79
C ILE A 38 -11.90 9.33 -6.46
N THR A 39 -12.90 8.45 -6.40
CA THR A 39 -13.19 7.57 -5.26
C THR A 39 -12.07 6.56 -5.01
N THR A 40 -11.35 6.12 -6.04
CA THR A 40 -10.27 5.14 -5.91
C THR A 40 -9.03 5.69 -5.20
N PRO A 41 -8.44 6.84 -5.60
CA PRO A 41 -7.36 7.44 -4.83
C PRO A 41 -7.82 7.91 -3.44
N LEU A 42 -9.08 8.36 -3.29
CA LEU A 42 -9.63 8.70 -1.97
C LEU A 42 -9.68 7.49 -1.02
N GLY A 43 -10.16 6.33 -1.51
CA GLY A 43 -10.14 5.08 -0.74
C GLY A 43 -8.71 4.65 -0.40
N LEU A 44 -7.76 4.87 -1.31
CA LEU A 44 -6.34 4.58 -1.06
C LEU A 44 -5.78 5.43 0.08
N ILE A 45 -6.04 6.75 0.06
CA ILE A 45 -5.63 7.68 1.11
C ILE A 45 -6.25 7.28 2.45
N LEU A 46 -7.53 6.88 2.45
CA LEU A 46 -8.22 6.41 3.65
C LEU A 46 -7.52 5.19 4.26
N ILE A 47 -7.21 4.18 3.44
CA ILE A 47 -6.51 2.97 3.90
C ILE A 47 -5.11 3.30 4.42
N ILE A 48 -4.33 4.11 3.69
CA ILE A 48 -2.98 4.52 4.12
C ILE A 48 -3.04 5.27 5.45
N SER A 49 -3.99 6.19 5.61
CA SER A 49 -4.18 6.94 6.86
C SER A 49 -4.51 6.01 8.03
N GLY A 50 -5.36 5.00 7.82
CA GLY A 50 -5.68 3.99 8.83
C GLY A 50 -4.48 3.12 9.22
N ILE A 51 -3.60 2.79 8.27
CA ILE A 51 -2.39 2.01 8.54
C ILE A 51 -1.35 2.84 9.31
N ILE A 52 -1.18 4.11 8.94
CA ILE A 52 -0.33 5.05 9.70
C ILE A 52 -0.88 5.19 11.12
N TRP A 53 -2.18 5.40 11.27
CA TRP A 53 -2.83 5.46 12.59
C TRP A 53 -2.58 4.20 13.40
N GLN A 54 -2.79 3.01 12.82
CA GLN A 54 -2.53 1.74 13.50
C GLN A 54 -1.06 1.58 13.91
N ARG A 55 -0.11 1.93 13.02
CA ARG A 55 1.32 1.75 13.26
C ARG A 55 1.87 2.70 14.33
N PHE A 56 1.40 3.95 14.36
CA PHE A 56 1.89 4.96 15.29
C PHE A 56 1.10 5.01 16.60
N TYR A 57 -0.22 4.86 16.58
CA TYR A 57 -1.07 4.99 17.78
C TYR A 57 -1.38 3.66 18.45
N ILE A 58 -1.63 2.57 17.71
CA ILE A 58 -2.08 1.28 18.31
C ILE A 58 -0.90 0.42 18.74
N LYS A 59 0.16 0.32 17.93
CA LYS A 59 1.32 -0.52 18.24
C LYS A 59 2.27 0.07 19.30
N ASN A 60 2.06 1.33 19.69
CA ASN A 60 2.84 2.00 20.74
C ASN A 60 2.17 1.93 22.13
N ARG A 61 1.15 1.07 22.28
CA ARG A 61 0.65 0.55 23.57
C ARG A 61 0.81 -0.96 23.58
#